data_AF-A0A3N5F4E4-F1
#
_entry.id   AF-A0A3N5F4E4-F1
#
_cell.length_a   1.000
_cell.length_b   1.000
_cell.length_c   1.000
_cell.angle_alpha   90.00
_cell.angle_beta   90.00
_cell.angle_gamma   90.00
#
_symmetry.space_group_name_H-M   'P 1'
#
loop_
_entity.id
_entity.type
_entity.pdbx_description
1 polymer ?
#
loop_
_entity_poly.entity_id
_entity_poly.type
_entity_poly.pdbx_seq_one_letter_code
_entity_poly.pdbx_strand_id
1 'polypeptide(L)'
;MSASRFDALVIPAVRVTNNDNNIPGVTISNISGLVTTEAGGTDVFTVVLNTQPYGSITMPLSSNLTTEGTLSATQVVFTSTNWNTPQQVTVRGVDDTELDFAVPYAIVTGTLQTPNSNDAVAYGGMNPPDVPASNVDDEVIPPAPGAWGDNGCGLTGLEGGLALVLALLARRRRRLA
;
A
#
# COMPACT_ATOMS: atom_id res chain seq x y z
N MET A 1 -69.49 29.87 -5.71
CA MET A 1 -68.07 29.58 -5.98
C MET A 1 -67.70 28.32 -5.24
N SER A 2 -66.96 27.41 -5.91
CA SER A 2 -65.91 26.50 -5.38
C SER A 2 -66.22 25.67 -4.13
N ALA A 3 -65.98 24.37 -4.00
CA ALA A 3 -65.49 23.28 -4.84
C ALA A 3 -65.88 22.02 -4.04
N SER A 4 -66.66 21.08 -4.60
CA SER A 4 -67.03 19.86 -3.86
C SER A 4 -66.72 18.56 -4.61
N ARG A 5 -66.09 18.64 -5.78
CA ARG A 5 -65.94 17.46 -6.66
C ARG A 5 -64.81 16.52 -6.24
N PHE A 6 -64.01 16.90 -5.25
CA PHE A 6 -62.83 16.15 -4.82
C PHE A 6 -62.73 15.96 -3.29
N ASP A 7 -63.76 16.35 -2.53
CA ASP A 7 -63.73 16.36 -1.06
C ASP A 7 -63.70 14.94 -0.44
N ALA A 8 -64.04 13.92 -1.24
CA ALA A 8 -63.96 12.51 -0.87
C ALA A 8 -62.95 11.72 -1.71
N LEU A 9 -62.11 12.40 -2.52
CA LEU A 9 -61.11 11.71 -3.34
C LEU A 9 -59.92 11.30 -2.47
N VAL A 10 -59.88 10.03 -2.07
CA VAL A 10 -58.72 9.43 -1.42
C VAL A 10 -57.73 9.01 -2.51
N ILE A 11 -56.60 9.71 -2.61
CA ILE A 11 -55.49 9.30 -3.49
C ILE A 11 -54.62 8.30 -2.72
N PRO A 12 -54.49 7.05 -3.18
CA PRO A 12 -53.64 6.07 -2.53
C PRO A 12 -52.19 6.56 -2.44
N ALA A 13 -51.54 6.37 -1.30
CA ALA A 13 -50.13 6.70 -1.14
C ALA A 13 -49.28 5.82 -2.06
N VAL A 14 -48.54 6.46 -2.97
CA VAL A 14 -47.54 5.78 -3.78
C VAL A 14 -46.28 5.62 -2.94
N ARG A 15 -45.88 4.36 -2.73
CA ARG A 15 -44.60 4.04 -2.08
C ARG A 15 -43.53 3.90 -3.16
N VAL A 16 -42.52 4.75 -3.06
CA VAL A 16 -41.32 4.69 -3.90
C VAL A 16 -40.15 4.23 -3.04
N THR A 17 -39.42 3.24 -3.53
CA THR A 17 -38.12 2.84 -2.97
C THR A 17 -37.04 3.33 -3.91
N ASN A 18 -36.16 4.18 -3.40
CA ASN A 18 -34.91 4.52 -4.07
C ASN A 18 -33.88 3.43 -3.72
N ASN A 19 -33.54 2.61 -4.70
CA ASN A 19 -32.38 1.71 -4.59
C ASN A 19 -31.14 2.49 -5.04
N ASP A 20 -30.52 3.18 -4.10
CA ASP A 20 -29.21 3.79 -4.31
C ASP A 20 -28.16 2.67 -4.48
N ASN A 21 -27.40 2.71 -5.58
CA ASN A 21 -26.33 1.76 -5.88
C ASN A 21 -24.92 2.35 -5.65
N ASN A 22 -24.83 3.53 -5.02
CA ASN A 22 -23.56 4.11 -4.58
C ASN A 22 -23.06 3.39 -3.32
N ILE A 23 -22.36 2.27 -3.50
CA ILE A 23 -21.69 1.56 -2.41
C ILE A 23 -20.38 2.28 -2.07
N PRO A 24 -20.21 2.83 -0.84
CA PRO A 24 -18.95 3.40 -0.41
C PRO A 24 -17.81 2.39 -0.50
N GLY A 25 -16.63 2.85 -0.89
CA GLY A 25 -15.47 1.97 -1.01
C GLY A 25 -14.22 2.73 -1.41
N VAL A 26 -13.09 2.04 -1.34
CA VAL A 26 -11.79 2.53 -1.77
C VAL A 26 -11.28 1.63 -2.88
N THR A 27 -10.77 2.23 -3.95
CA THR A 27 -10.08 1.51 -5.02
C THR A 27 -8.61 1.91 -5.01
N ILE A 28 -7.73 0.91 -4.91
CA ILE A 28 -6.28 1.07 -4.96
C ILE A 28 -5.78 0.45 -6.27
N SER A 29 -4.99 1.20 -7.03
CA SER A 29 -4.31 0.70 -8.22
C SER A 29 -2.98 0.06 -7.86
N ASN A 30 -2.45 -0.79 -8.73
CA ASN A 30 -1.14 -1.44 -8.55
C ASN A 30 -0.99 -2.22 -7.23
N ILE A 31 -2.07 -2.85 -6.75
CA ILE A 31 -2.07 -3.67 -5.53
C ILE A 31 -1.40 -5.04 -5.70
N SER A 32 -1.00 -5.39 -6.93
CA SER A 32 -0.37 -6.67 -7.25
C SER A 32 1.05 -6.82 -6.70
N GLY A 33 1.64 -5.73 -6.19
CA GLY A 33 3.01 -5.71 -5.68
C GLY A 33 3.80 -4.57 -6.29
N LEU A 34 4.32 -3.70 -5.44
CA LEU A 34 5.26 -2.66 -5.82
C LEU A 34 6.69 -3.20 -5.83
N VAL A 35 7.52 -2.70 -6.75
CA VAL A 35 8.93 -3.11 -6.81
C VAL A 35 9.83 -1.87 -6.75
N THR A 36 10.59 -1.75 -5.67
CA THR A 36 11.64 -0.73 -5.50
C THR A 36 13.02 -1.37 -5.58
N THR A 37 14.07 -0.54 -5.59
CA THR A 37 15.46 -1.02 -5.54
C THR A 37 16.24 -0.21 -4.52
N GLU A 38 17.25 -0.83 -3.92
CA GLU A 38 18.16 -0.20 -2.95
C GLU A 38 18.98 0.93 -3.57
N ALA A 39 19.24 0.86 -4.87
CA ALA A 39 19.77 1.96 -5.69
C ALA A 39 18.87 3.22 -5.76
N GLY A 40 17.82 3.33 -4.94
CA GLY A 40 16.88 4.44 -4.87
C GLY A 40 15.71 4.33 -5.85
N GLY A 41 15.42 3.12 -6.33
CA GLY A 41 14.30 2.82 -7.21
C GLY A 41 12.96 3.16 -6.57
N THR A 42 11.98 3.53 -7.39
CA THR A 42 10.66 3.95 -6.92
C THR A 42 9.57 3.24 -7.69
N ASP A 43 8.44 3.02 -7.01
CA ASP A 43 7.19 2.60 -7.63
C ASP A 43 6.04 3.46 -7.10
N VAL A 44 4.88 3.39 -7.75
CA VAL A 44 3.71 4.21 -7.42
C VAL A 44 2.45 3.36 -7.34
N PHE A 45 1.59 3.72 -6.40
CA PHE A 45 0.20 3.30 -6.38
C PHE A 45 -0.70 4.53 -6.30
N THR A 46 -1.96 4.39 -6.70
CA THR A 46 -2.95 5.46 -6.60
C THR A 46 -4.17 5.00 -5.86
N VAL A 47 -4.82 5.92 -5.16
CA VAL A 47 -6.04 5.63 -4.41
C VAL A 47 -7.16 6.60 -4.79
N VAL A 48 -8.37 6.08 -4.91
CA VAL A 48 -9.62 6.83 -5.10
C VAL A 48 -10.72 6.30 -4.18
N LEU A 49 -11.69 7.16 -3.85
CA LEU A 49 -12.95 6.72 -3.25
C LEU A 49 -13.95 6.36 -4.37
N ASN A 50 -14.85 5.43 -4.07
CA ASN A 50 -15.87 4.98 -5.02
C ASN A 50 -17.12 5.86 -5.00
N THR A 51 -17.35 6.63 -3.93
CA THR A 51 -18.46 7.58 -3.82
C THR A 51 -17.99 8.91 -3.25
N GLN A 52 -18.68 10.00 -3.60
CA GLN A 52 -18.38 11.33 -3.09
C GLN A 52 -18.66 11.41 -1.58
N PRO A 53 -17.68 11.82 -0.75
CA PRO A 53 -17.92 12.07 0.67
C PRO A 53 -18.57 13.44 0.89
N TYR A 54 -19.28 13.60 2.02
CA TYR A 54 -19.88 14.88 2.43
C TYR A 54 -18.85 15.83 3.05
N GLY A 55 -17.82 15.29 3.70
CA GLY A 55 -16.70 15.96 4.32
C GLY A 55 -15.36 15.34 3.89
N SER A 56 -14.31 15.62 4.65
CA SER A 56 -12.99 15.06 4.38
C SER A 56 -12.85 13.63 4.90
N ILE A 57 -12.26 12.75 4.10
CA ILE A 57 -11.83 11.41 4.51
C ILE A 57 -10.30 11.38 4.51
N THR A 58 -9.70 11.02 5.64
CA THR A 58 -8.26 10.85 5.77
C THR A 58 -7.94 9.36 5.81
N MET A 59 -7.01 8.93 4.96
CA MET A 59 -6.45 7.59 4.96
C MET A 59 -4.99 7.67 5.43
N PRO A 60 -4.67 7.21 6.65
CA PRO A 60 -3.29 7.10 7.13
C PRO A 60 -2.50 6.07 6.31
N LEU A 61 -1.22 6.32 6.09
CA LEU A 61 -0.29 5.45 5.38
C LEU A 61 1.01 5.29 6.16
N SER A 62 1.56 4.08 6.15
CA SER A 62 2.88 3.80 6.73
C SER A 62 3.55 2.60 6.07
N SER A 63 4.87 2.51 6.13
CA SER A 63 5.58 1.26 5.81
C SER A 63 5.71 0.42 7.07
N ASN A 64 5.50 -0.89 6.99
CA ASN A 64 5.77 -1.80 8.10
C ASN A 64 7.27 -2.10 8.29
N LEU A 65 8.10 -1.71 7.32
CA LEU A 65 9.54 -1.89 7.36
C LEU A 65 10.23 -0.72 6.65
N THR A 66 10.49 0.34 7.42
CA THR A 66 11.04 1.60 6.89
C THR A 66 12.51 1.51 6.48
N THR A 67 13.20 0.43 6.83
CA THR A 67 14.56 0.14 6.35
C THR A 67 14.57 -0.34 4.90
N GLU A 68 13.45 -0.85 4.39
CA GLU A 68 13.31 -1.30 2.98
C GLU A 68 12.60 -0.27 2.10
N GLY A 69 11.66 0.47 2.68
CA GLY A 69 10.77 1.31 1.89
C GLY A 69 10.16 2.46 2.65
N THR A 70 10.16 3.63 2.03
CA THR A 70 9.55 4.86 2.54
C THR A 70 8.52 5.42 1.58
N LEU A 71 7.61 6.26 2.10
CA LEU A 71 6.51 6.84 1.34
C LEU A 71 6.72 8.35 1.16
N SER A 72 6.27 8.89 0.03
CA SER A 72 6.22 10.33 -0.21
C SER A 72 5.22 11.07 0.69
N ALA A 73 4.23 10.36 1.23
CA ALA A 73 3.21 10.88 2.12
C ALA A 73 2.80 9.84 3.18
N THR A 74 2.49 10.31 4.39
CA THR A 74 2.01 9.48 5.51
C THR A 74 0.48 9.46 5.61
N GLN A 75 -0.21 10.18 4.73
CA GLN A 75 -1.67 10.16 4.63
C GLN A 75 -2.13 10.68 3.28
N VAL A 76 -3.32 10.26 2.87
CA VAL A 76 -4.05 10.81 1.73
C VAL A 76 -5.36 11.41 2.23
N VAL A 77 -5.71 12.61 1.76
CA VAL A 77 -6.94 13.30 2.15
C VAL A 77 -7.85 13.47 0.93
N PHE A 78 -9.03 12.87 1.04
CA PHE A 78 -10.11 13.01 0.07
C PHE A 78 -11.14 14.03 0.55
N THR A 79 -11.72 14.76 -0.38
CA THR A 79 -12.76 15.76 -0.21
C THR A 79 -13.83 15.55 -1.27
N SER A 80 -14.94 16.27 -1.17
CA SER A 80 -16.00 16.25 -2.17
C SER A 80 -15.55 16.66 -3.59
N THR A 81 -14.37 17.27 -3.75
CA THR A 81 -13.86 17.74 -5.05
C THR A 81 -12.76 16.86 -5.65
N ASN A 82 -12.07 16.03 -4.85
CA ASN A 82 -10.95 15.22 -5.33
C ASN A 82 -11.11 13.71 -5.10
N TRP A 83 -12.21 13.26 -4.48
CA TRP A 83 -12.46 11.86 -4.10
C TRP A 83 -12.30 10.85 -5.25
N ASN A 84 -12.70 11.23 -6.46
CA ASN A 84 -12.63 10.42 -7.67
C ASN A 84 -11.39 10.69 -8.52
N THR A 85 -10.51 11.61 -8.09
CA THR A 85 -9.26 11.91 -8.76
C THR A 85 -8.15 11.06 -8.14
N PRO A 86 -7.41 10.25 -8.91
CA PRO A 86 -6.34 9.40 -8.39
C PRO A 86 -5.33 10.18 -7.55
N GLN A 87 -5.26 9.88 -6.27
CA GLN A 87 -4.24 10.41 -5.37
C GLN A 87 -3.02 9.49 -5.46
N GLN A 88 -1.92 9.98 -6.02
CA GLN A 88 -0.69 9.21 -6.21
C GLN A 88 0.17 9.21 -4.95
N VAL A 89 0.69 8.04 -4.59
CA VAL A 89 1.67 7.86 -3.53
C VAL A 89 2.89 7.18 -4.13
N THR A 90 4.06 7.78 -3.92
CA THR A 90 5.34 7.22 -4.36
C THR A 90 5.96 6.46 -3.21
N VAL A 91 6.40 5.24 -3.51
CA VAL A 91 7.18 4.40 -2.62
C VAL A 91 8.62 4.39 -3.13
N ARG A 92 9.58 4.61 -2.23
CA ARG A 92 11.00 4.67 -2.53
C ARG A 92 11.75 3.61 -1.74
N GLY A 93 12.57 2.83 -2.44
CA GLY A 93 13.50 1.88 -1.84
C GLY A 93 14.51 2.60 -0.97
N VAL A 94 14.83 2.00 0.16
CA VAL A 94 15.87 2.47 1.07
C VAL A 94 17.06 1.54 0.93
N ASP A 95 18.22 2.15 0.74
CA ASP A 95 19.50 1.47 0.59
C ASP A 95 20.04 1.04 1.97
N ASP A 96 20.60 -0.16 2.06
CA ASP A 96 21.38 -0.56 3.23
C ASP A 96 22.80 -1.04 2.87
N THR A 97 23.37 -2.01 3.57
CA THR A 97 24.72 -2.53 3.27
C THR A 97 24.79 -4.05 3.42
N GLU A 98 23.66 -4.69 3.71
CA GLU A 98 23.52 -6.10 3.99
C GLU A 98 23.06 -6.80 2.71
N LEU A 99 23.90 -7.67 2.14
CA LEU A 99 23.45 -8.57 1.08
C LEU A 99 22.36 -9.51 1.63
N ASP A 100 21.11 -9.26 1.27
CA ASP A 100 19.96 -9.97 1.80
C ASP A 100 18.85 -10.29 0.77
N PHE A 101 19.11 -9.96 -0.50
CA PHE A 101 18.24 -10.18 -1.66
C PHE A 101 16.94 -9.36 -1.62
N ALA A 102 15.99 -9.66 -2.49
CA ALA A 102 14.73 -8.92 -2.49
C ALA A 102 13.95 -9.13 -1.17
N VAL A 103 13.77 -8.06 -0.39
CA VAL A 103 13.04 -8.09 0.88
C VAL A 103 11.59 -7.68 0.69
N PRO A 104 10.62 -8.54 1.04
CA PRO A 104 9.21 -8.18 1.00
C PRO A 104 8.81 -7.33 2.21
N TYR A 105 8.01 -6.29 1.96
CA TYR A 105 7.39 -5.44 2.97
C TYR A 105 5.98 -5.04 2.52
N ALA A 106 5.28 -4.24 3.33
CA ALA A 106 3.93 -3.79 3.04
C ALA A 106 3.77 -2.30 3.36
N ILE A 107 3.08 -1.60 2.47
CA ILE A 107 2.49 -0.30 2.76
C ILE A 107 1.16 -0.54 3.44
N VAL A 108 1.11 -0.19 4.72
CA VAL A 108 -0.08 -0.27 5.55
C VAL A 108 -1.03 0.86 5.16
N THR A 109 -2.22 0.49 4.70
CA THR A 109 -3.32 1.42 4.43
C THR A 109 -4.23 1.43 5.64
N GLY A 110 -4.05 2.42 6.51
CA GLY A 110 -4.76 2.49 7.78
C GLY A 110 -6.26 2.70 7.63
N THR A 111 -6.97 2.46 8.73
CA THR A 111 -8.41 2.70 8.81
C THR A 111 -8.76 4.14 8.47
N LEU A 112 -9.76 4.31 7.61
CA LEU A 112 -10.24 5.63 7.21
C LEU A 112 -10.81 6.40 8.39
N GLN A 113 -10.48 7.68 8.44
CA GLN A 113 -10.90 8.61 9.49
C GLN A 113 -11.69 9.77 8.89
N THR A 114 -12.74 10.18 9.57
CA THR A 114 -13.53 11.36 9.19
C THR A 114 -14.21 11.98 10.40
N PRO A 115 -14.25 13.32 10.49
CA PRO A 115 -15.03 14.01 11.53
C PRO A 115 -16.52 14.12 11.18
N ASN A 116 -16.92 13.83 9.94
CA ASN A 116 -18.31 13.95 9.48
C ASN A 116 -19.11 12.69 9.86
N SER A 117 -20.24 12.88 10.54
CA SER A 117 -21.06 11.76 11.03
C SER A 117 -21.73 10.95 9.92
N ASN A 118 -22.07 11.56 8.79
CA ASN A 118 -22.67 10.85 7.66
C ASN A 118 -21.61 10.00 6.95
N ASP A 119 -20.42 10.56 6.77
CA ASP A 119 -19.30 9.84 6.20
C ASP A 119 -18.79 8.74 7.13
N ALA A 120 -18.88 8.91 8.45
CA ALA A 120 -18.49 7.87 9.41
C ALA A 120 -19.35 6.60 9.26
N VAL A 121 -20.61 6.72 8.81
CA VAL A 121 -21.45 5.55 8.50
C VAL A 121 -21.00 4.87 7.21
N ALA A 122 -20.53 5.63 6.22
CA ALA A 122 -20.13 5.14 4.90
C ALA A 122 -18.70 4.58 4.87
N TYR A 123 -17.76 5.28 5.50
CA TYR A 123 -16.32 5.07 5.42
C TYR A 123 -15.68 4.81 6.79
N GLY A 124 -16.33 5.15 7.89
CA GLY A 124 -15.77 4.98 9.23
C GLY A 124 -15.48 3.52 9.53
N GLY A 125 -14.26 3.23 10.01
CA GLY A 125 -13.85 1.87 10.34
C GLY A 125 -13.48 1.01 9.12
N MET A 126 -13.63 1.52 7.89
CA MET A 126 -13.16 0.81 6.70
C MET A 126 -11.63 0.76 6.70
N ASN A 127 -11.07 -0.44 6.56
CA ASN A 127 -9.64 -0.67 6.44
C ASN A 127 -9.35 -1.26 5.06
N PRO A 128 -8.83 -0.45 4.11
CA PRO A 128 -8.42 -0.96 2.82
C PRO A 128 -7.33 -2.03 2.95
N PRO A 129 -7.18 -2.92 1.95
CA PRO A 129 -6.09 -3.89 1.93
C PRO A 129 -4.74 -3.19 1.77
N ASP A 130 -3.76 -3.64 2.56
CA ASP A 130 -2.38 -3.18 2.46
C ASP A 130 -1.78 -3.48 1.08
N VAL A 131 -0.86 -2.62 0.65
CA VAL A 131 -0.20 -2.76 -0.65
C VAL A 131 1.12 -3.50 -0.46
N PRO A 132 1.28 -4.73 -1.00
CA PRO A 132 2.53 -5.46 -0.91
C PRO A 132 3.62 -4.74 -1.72
N ALA A 133 4.86 -4.83 -1.25
CA ALA A 133 6.02 -4.26 -1.91
C ALA A 133 7.26 -5.13 -1.71
N SER A 134 8.25 -5.00 -2.59
CA SER A 134 9.58 -5.60 -2.41
C SER A 134 10.67 -4.62 -2.78
N ASN A 135 11.73 -4.58 -1.98
CA ASN A 135 12.93 -3.80 -2.23
C ASN A 135 13.99 -4.74 -2.80
N VAL A 136 14.51 -4.46 -4.00
CA VAL A 136 15.52 -5.30 -4.66
C VAL A 136 16.91 -4.82 -4.29
N ASP A 137 17.64 -5.72 -3.63
CA ASP A 137 19.05 -5.65 -3.25
C ASP A 137 19.95 -5.24 -4.42
N ASP A 138 20.87 -4.32 -4.15
CA ASP A 138 21.88 -3.87 -5.10
C ASP A 138 23.32 -4.26 -4.71
N GLU A 139 23.48 -4.86 -3.53
CA GLU A 139 24.73 -5.39 -3.02
C GLU A 139 25.30 -6.47 -3.93
N VAL A 140 26.59 -6.34 -4.21
CA VAL A 140 27.36 -7.38 -4.87
C VAL A 140 28.09 -8.22 -3.83
N ILE A 141 28.04 -9.55 -4.00
CA ILE A 141 28.91 -10.45 -3.25
C ILE A 141 30.36 -10.05 -3.51
N PRO A 142 31.14 -9.65 -2.48
CA PRO A 142 32.54 -9.34 -2.69
C PRO A 142 33.26 -10.60 -3.20
N PRO A 143 34.21 -10.46 -4.13
CA PRO A 143 34.97 -11.60 -4.62
C PRO A 143 35.62 -12.30 -3.43
N ALA A 144 35.48 -13.63 -3.37
CA ALA A 144 36.06 -14.42 -2.30
C ALA A 144 37.55 -14.06 -2.18
N PRO A 145 38.06 -13.72 -0.99
CA PRO A 145 39.50 -13.61 -0.79
C PRO A 145 40.14 -14.88 -1.32
N GLY A 146 41.15 -14.76 -2.17
CA GLY A 146 41.86 -15.91 -2.71
C GLY A 146 42.25 -16.82 -1.56
N ALA A 147 41.57 -17.95 -1.42
CA ALA A 147 41.64 -18.75 -0.20
C ALA A 147 43.06 -19.33 0.02
N TRP A 148 43.91 -19.28 -1.01
CA TRP A 148 45.28 -19.75 -1.01
C TRP A 148 46.10 -18.87 -1.96
N GLY A 149 47.18 -18.26 -1.45
CA GLY A 149 48.14 -17.53 -2.26
C GLY A 149 48.66 -18.40 -3.41
N ASP A 150 48.92 -17.75 -4.54
CA ASP A 150 49.77 -18.14 -5.66
C ASP A 150 49.88 -19.67 -5.93
N ASN A 151 49.28 -20.10 -7.05
CA ASN A 151 49.45 -21.42 -7.70
C ASN A 151 48.34 -22.48 -7.51
N GLY A 152 47.09 -22.07 -7.74
CA GLY A 152 46.12 -22.89 -8.47
C GLY A 152 45.91 -24.33 -7.99
N CYS A 153 44.96 -24.52 -7.08
CA CYS A 153 44.05 -25.68 -6.99
C CYS A 153 43.13 -25.42 -5.77
N GLY A 154 42.09 -24.62 -5.94
CA GLY A 154 41.13 -24.33 -4.87
C GLY A 154 39.85 -23.81 -5.47
N LEU A 155 38.73 -24.46 -5.13
CA LEU A 155 37.38 -24.31 -5.68
C LEU A 155 37.08 -22.88 -6.19
N THR A 156 37.35 -22.63 -7.47
CA THR A 156 36.97 -21.38 -8.16
C THR A 156 35.47 -21.38 -8.53
N GLY A 157 34.66 -22.12 -7.79
CA GLY A 157 33.28 -22.45 -8.13
C GLY A 157 32.27 -21.97 -7.09
N LEU A 158 30.99 -22.16 -7.46
CA LEU A 158 29.76 -21.84 -6.73
C LEU A 158 29.81 -22.10 -5.20
N GLU A 159 30.60 -23.10 -4.78
CA GLU A 159 30.83 -23.50 -3.38
C GLU A 159 31.37 -22.37 -2.47
N GLY A 160 32.26 -21.51 -2.98
CA GLY A 160 32.81 -20.39 -2.20
C GLY A 160 31.80 -19.26 -1.98
N GLY A 161 30.97 -18.98 -2.99
CA GLY A 161 29.87 -18.02 -2.88
C GLY A 161 28.75 -18.53 -1.96
N LEU A 162 28.43 -19.83 -2.04
CA LEU A 162 27.37 -20.43 -1.23
C LEU A 162 27.69 -20.40 0.27
N ALA A 163 28.95 -20.60 0.66
CA ALA A 163 29.37 -20.51 2.07
C ALA A 163 29.26 -19.09 2.64
N LEU A 164 29.56 -18.06 1.83
CA LEU A 164 29.42 -16.65 2.23
C LEU A 164 27.94 -16.26 2.37
N VAL A 165 27.10 -16.69 1.42
CA VAL A 165 25.64 -16.49 1.45
C VAL A 165 25.02 -17.18 2.67
N LEU A 166 25.41 -18.43 2.97
CA LEU A 166 24.95 -19.11 4.19
C LEU A 166 25.39 -18.38 5.47
N ALA A 167 26.60 -17.82 5.52
CA ALA A 167 27.10 -17.10 6.67
C ALA A 167 26.35 -15.77 6.90
N LEU A 168 26.02 -15.05 5.83
CA LEU A 168 25.22 -13.81 5.88
C LEU A 168 23.78 -14.09 6.33
N LEU A 169 23.12 -15.09 5.73
CA LEU A 169 21.79 -15.55 6.13
C LEU A 169 21.74 -16.03 7.59
N ALA A 170 22.79 -16.72 8.06
CA ALA A 170 22.89 -17.16 9.46
C ALA A 170 23.10 -16.00 10.45
N ARG A 171 23.66 -14.86 10.00
CA ARG A 171 23.83 -13.65 10.81
C ARG A 171 22.50 -12.88 10.96
N ARG A 172 21.69 -12.83 9.90
CA ARG A 172 20.33 -12.23 9.90
C ARG A 172 19.39 -12.95 10.86
N ARG A 173 19.38 -14.30 10.87
CA ARG A 173 18.58 -15.10 11.82
C ARG A 173 18.88 -14.83 13.30
N ARG A 174 20.04 -14.26 13.63
CA ARG A 174 20.41 -13.90 15.00
C ARG A 174 20.07 -12.45 15.37
N ARG A 175 19.78 -11.59 14.39
CA ARG A 175 19.38 -10.18 14.61
C ARG A 175 17.86 -10.01 14.71
N LEU A 176 17.09 -10.96 14.18
CA LEU A 176 15.62 -10.97 14.20
C LEU A 176 15.03 -11.79 15.37
N ALA A 177 15.85 -12.26 16.32
CA ALA A 177 15.46 -13.09 17.47
C ALA A 177 15.64 -12.35 18.80
#